data_AF-A0A0H3IAR9-F1
#
_entry.id   AF-A0A0H3IAR9-F1
#
_cell.length_a   1.000
_cell.length_b   1.000
_cell.length_c   1.000
_cell.angle_alpha   90.00
_cell.angle_beta   90.00
_cell.angle_gamma   90.00
#
_symmetry.space_group_name_H-M   'P 1'
#
loop_
_entity.id
_entity.type
_entity.pdbx_description
1 polymer ?
#
loop_
_entity_poly.entity_id
_entity_poly.type
_entity_poly.pdbx_seq_one_letter_code
_entity_poly.pdbx_strand_id
1 'polypeptide(L)'
;MRREGNGVPPYVVPLPRQAIDIVNQLLVLQKYRPAQRYLLAHRNNLQKRISENTLNGALKRMGYADQLTGYGIRATISTALNELGYPKEWIEVQLSHADPNKICAAYNHASYVEQRRMMMQEWADRLDQWEADFAVDGKAIVLEKQEDFTS
;
A
#
# COMPACT_ATOMS: atom_id res chain seq x y z
N MET A 1 -34.36 8.10 -5.73
CA MET A 1 -33.80 6.83 -6.24
C MET A 1 -32.34 7.03 -6.63
N ARG A 2 -31.38 6.62 -5.79
CA ARG A 2 -29.96 6.52 -6.19
C ARG A 2 -29.82 5.21 -6.97
N ARG A 3 -29.29 5.28 -8.19
CA ARG A 3 -28.97 4.10 -9.00
C ARG A 3 -27.97 3.24 -8.24
N GLU A 4 -28.32 1.98 -8.05
CA GLU A 4 -27.46 0.92 -7.55
C GLU A 4 -26.21 0.87 -8.44
N GLY A 5 -25.07 1.25 -7.88
CA GLY A 5 -23.79 1.16 -8.58
C GLY A 5 -23.39 -0.31 -8.67
N ASN A 6 -23.06 -0.75 -9.89
CA ASN A 6 -22.50 -2.06 -10.24
C ASN A 6 -21.81 -2.74 -9.05
N GLY A 7 -22.42 -3.84 -8.59
CA GLY A 7 -22.01 -4.62 -7.43
C GLY A 7 -20.67 -5.31 -7.65
N VAL A 8 -19.58 -4.56 -7.43
CA VAL A 8 -18.30 -5.17 -7.09
C VAL A 8 -18.53 -5.87 -5.75
N PRO A 9 -18.40 -7.21 -5.69
CA PRO A 9 -18.57 -7.92 -4.43
C PRO A 9 -17.59 -7.38 -3.38
N PRO A 10 -17.94 -7.44 -2.08
CA PRO A 10 -17.09 -6.93 -1.01
C PRO A 10 -15.71 -7.60 -1.08
N TYR A 11 -14.70 -6.80 -1.43
CA TYR A 11 -13.33 -7.27 -1.55
C TYR A 11 -12.57 -6.92 -0.26
N VAL A 12 -12.09 -7.95 0.44
CA VAL A 12 -11.46 -7.82 1.76
C VAL A 12 -9.94 -7.83 1.63
N VAL A 13 -9.32 -6.72 2.04
CA VAL A 13 -7.87 -6.54 2.13
C VAL A 13 -7.47 -6.56 3.60
N PRO A 14 -6.80 -7.62 4.10
CA PRO A 14 -6.25 -7.60 5.45
C PRO A 14 -5.18 -6.52 5.56
N LEU A 15 -5.25 -5.74 6.63
CA LEU A 15 -4.27 -4.72 6.98
C LEU A 15 -3.34 -5.24 8.09
N PRO A 16 -2.03 -5.01 8.00
CA PRO A 16 -1.12 -5.27 9.10
C PRO A 16 -1.34 -4.27 10.24
N ARG A 17 -0.86 -4.60 11.45
CA ARG A 17 -1.02 -3.78 12.66
C ARG A 17 -0.57 -2.33 12.45
N GLN A 18 0.59 -2.14 11.81
CA GLN A 18 1.17 -0.84 11.48
C GLN A 18 0.20 0.03 10.65
N ALA A 19 -0.45 -0.56 9.64
CA ALA A 19 -1.44 0.15 8.82
C ALA A 19 -2.72 0.46 9.61
N ILE A 20 -3.16 -0.45 10.49
CA ILE A 20 -4.30 -0.24 11.38
C ILE A 20 -4.03 0.93 12.33
N ASP A 21 -2.83 1.04 12.88
CA ASP A 21 -2.45 2.13 13.77
C ASP A 21 -2.50 3.50 13.05
N ILE A 22 -1.98 3.57 11.82
CA ILE A 22 -2.09 4.77 10.97
C ILE A 22 -3.56 5.11 10.72
N VAL A 23 -4.39 4.13 10.37
CA VAL A 23 -5.83 4.34 10.14
C VAL A 23 -6.50 4.86 11.41
N ASN A 24 -6.21 4.29 12.57
CA ASN A 24 -6.75 4.73 13.85
C ASN A 24 -6.36 6.17 14.18
N GLN A 25 -5.10 6.55 13.95
CA GLN A 25 -4.65 7.93 14.12
C GLN A 25 -5.42 8.88 13.19
N LEU A 26 -5.60 8.52 11.91
CA LEU A 26 -6.38 9.31 10.95
C LEU A 26 -7.86 9.44 11.37
N LEU A 27 -8.46 8.36 11.90
CA LEU A 27 -9.84 8.37 12.40
C LEU A 27 -9.99 9.28 13.63
N VAL A 28 -8.99 9.31 14.53
CA VAL A 28 -8.98 10.27 15.64
C VAL A 28 -8.95 11.72 15.12
N LEU A 29 -8.10 12.01 14.14
CA LEU A 29 -8.05 13.34 13.52
C LEU A 29 -9.36 13.71 12.81
N GLN A 30 -10.04 12.74 12.21
CA GLN A 30 -11.33 12.95 11.55
C GLN A 30 -12.42 13.43 12.52
N LYS A 31 -12.36 13.06 13.81
CA LYS A 31 -13.32 13.53 14.83
C LYS A 31 -13.35 15.06 14.93
N TYR A 32 -12.24 15.73 14.65
CA TYR A 32 -12.13 17.19 14.65
C TYR A 32 -12.57 17.84 13.32
N ARG A 33 -13.02 17.04 12.34
CA ARG A 33 -13.44 17.49 11.00
C ARG A 33 -14.79 16.85 10.62
N PRO A 34 -15.91 17.30 11.20
CA PRO A 34 -17.21 16.64 11.05
C PRO A 34 -17.74 16.62 9.60
N ALA A 35 -17.30 17.54 8.74
CA ALA A 35 -17.64 17.56 7.32
C ALA A 35 -16.80 16.58 6.47
N GLN A 36 -15.84 15.86 7.07
CA GLN A 36 -14.95 14.95 6.36
C GLN A 36 -15.62 13.59 6.14
N ARG A 37 -15.89 13.29 4.87
CA ARG A 37 -16.55 12.04 4.46
C ARG A 37 -15.59 10.87 4.20
N TYR A 38 -14.38 11.17 3.77
CA TYR A 38 -13.37 10.17 3.39
C TYR A 38 -12.23 10.13 4.39
N LEU A 39 -11.62 8.95 4.60
CA LEU A 39 -10.43 8.82 5.45
C LEU A 39 -9.28 9.71 4.94
N LEU A 40 -9.03 9.66 3.63
CA LEU A 40 -8.09 10.53 2.92
C LEU A 40 -8.86 11.59 2.12
N ALA A 41 -9.19 12.70 2.78
CA ALA A 41 -9.98 13.77 2.19
C ALA A 41 -9.14 14.87 1.53
N HIS A 42 -9.73 15.53 0.54
CA HIS A 42 -9.12 16.67 -0.14
C HIS A 42 -8.97 17.86 0.82
N ARG A 43 -7.81 18.53 0.79
CA ARG A 43 -7.44 19.61 1.71
C ARG A 43 -8.50 20.72 1.83
N ASN A 44 -9.04 21.17 0.69
CA ASN A 44 -9.98 22.29 0.64
C ASN A 44 -11.46 21.87 0.55
N ASN A 45 -11.73 20.59 0.35
CA ASN A 45 -13.11 20.11 0.19
C ASN A 45 -13.23 18.73 0.84
N LEU A 46 -13.69 18.74 2.09
CA LEU A 46 -13.78 17.56 2.94
C LEU A 46 -14.80 16.51 2.45
N GLN A 47 -15.65 16.88 1.48
CA GLN A 47 -16.61 16.00 0.80
C GLN A 47 -16.01 15.28 -0.41
N LYS A 48 -14.74 15.53 -0.76
CA LYS A 48 -14.02 14.85 -1.86
C LYS A 48 -12.83 14.07 -1.31
N ARG A 49 -12.52 12.94 -1.95
CA ARG A 49 -11.27 12.19 -1.71
C ARG A 49 -10.07 12.91 -2.33
N ILE A 50 -8.87 12.63 -1.84
CA ILE A 50 -7.64 13.05 -2.54
C ILE A 50 -7.57 12.45 -3.94
N SER A 51 -6.96 13.17 -4.88
CA SER A 51 -6.64 12.64 -6.21
C SER A 51 -5.32 11.87 -6.18
N GLU A 52 -5.13 10.96 -7.13
CA GLU A 52 -3.84 10.28 -7.34
C GLU A 52 -2.70 11.28 -7.55
N ASN A 53 -2.95 12.37 -8.31
CA ASN A 53 -1.99 13.46 -8.49
C ASN A 53 -1.59 14.12 -7.17
N THR A 54 -2.49 14.20 -6.19
CA THR A 54 -2.18 14.75 -4.87
C THR A 54 -1.22 13.83 -4.12
N LEU A 55 -1.43 12.51 -4.20
CA LEU A 55 -0.56 11.51 -3.59
C LEU A 55 0.83 11.51 -4.25
N ASN A 56 0.89 11.45 -5.58
CA ASN A 56 2.14 11.51 -6.33
C ASN A 56 2.88 12.84 -6.08
N GLY A 57 2.16 13.96 -5.97
CA GLY A 57 2.75 15.25 -5.60
C GLY A 57 3.32 15.27 -4.17
N ALA A 58 2.72 14.53 -3.23
CA ALA A 58 3.28 14.36 -1.89
C ALA A 58 4.58 13.53 -1.92
N LEU A 59 4.59 12.41 -2.64
CA LEU A 59 5.79 11.58 -2.85
C LEU A 59 6.96 12.38 -3.43
N LYS A 60 6.69 13.19 -4.47
CA LYS A 60 7.69 14.08 -5.06
C LYS A 60 8.29 15.06 -4.05
N ARG A 61 7.47 15.67 -3.19
CA ARG A 61 7.94 16.60 -2.14
C ARG A 61 8.76 15.93 -1.04
N MET A 62 8.56 14.63 -0.82
CA MET A 62 9.38 13.85 0.12
C MET A 62 10.71 13.39 -0.49
N GLY A 63 11.03 13.78 -1.73
CA GLY A 63 12.28 13.44 -2.39
C GLY A 63 12.21 12.23 -3.32
N TYR A 64 11.06 11.55 -3.40
CA TYR A 64 10.88 10.36 -4.25
C TYR A 64 10.43 10.68 -5.68
N ALA A 65 10.79 11.85 -6.19
CA ALA A 65 10.48 12.22 -7.56
C ALA A 65 11.12 11.23 -8.54
N ASP A 66 10.31 10.67 -9.44
CA ASP A 66 10.68 9.66 -10.44
C ASP A 66 11.25 8.34 -9.87
N GLN A 67 11.29 8.20 -8.55
CA GLN A 67 11.70 6.99 -7.83
C GLN A 67 10.47 6.19 -7.36
N LEU A 68 9.40 6.86 -6.95
CA LEU A 68 8.21 6.21 -6.39
C LEU A 68 6.92 6.86 -6.89
N THR A 69 6.04 6.05 -7.46
CA THR A 69 4.66 6.42 -7.82
C THR A 69 3.68 5.46 -7.16
N GLY A 70 2.40 5.81 -7.06
CA GLY A 70 1.38 4.87 -6.53
C GLY A 70 1.31 3.54 -7.28
N TYR A 71 1.63 3.52 -8.58
CA TYR A 71 1.79 2.28 -9.35
C TYR A 71 3.11 1.58 -9.02
N GLY A 72 4.20 2.34 -8.91
CA GLY A 72 5.52 1.85 -8.52
C GLY A 72 5.51 1.12 -7.17
N ILE A 73 4.81 1.66 -6.16
CA ILE A 73 4.68 1.02 -4.84
C ILE A 73 4.10 -0.40 -4.96
N ARG A 74 3.05 -0.58 -5.78
CA ARG A 74 2.44 -1.90 -5.98
C ARG A 74 3.36 -2.86 -6.71
N ALA A 75 4.07 -2.39 -7.73
CA ALA A 75 5.06 -3.18 -8.44
C ALA A 75 6.20 -3.62 -7.51
N THR A 76 6.72 -2.70 -6.69
CA THR A 76 7.77 -2.99 -5.70
C THR A 76 7.32 -4.02 -4.68
N ILE A 77 6.14 -3.85 -4.08
CA ILE A 77 5.60 -4.83 -3.13
C ILE A 77 5.38 -6.19 -3.81
N SER A 78 4.85 -6.21 -5.03
CA SER A 78 4.66 -7.45 -5.79
C SER A 78 5.99 -8.17 -6.02
N THR A 79 7.00 -7.48 -6.51
CA THR A 79 8.33 -8.06 -6.76
C THR A 79 8.93 -8.60 -5.47
N ALA A 80 8.95 -7.79 -4.41
CA ALA A 80 9.53 -8.19 -3.13
C ALA A 80 8.82 -9.43 -2.54
N LEU A 81 7.48 -9.48 -2.57
CA LEU A 81 6.75 -10.65 -2.07
C LEU A 81 7.00 -11.91 -2.92
N ASN A 82 7.21 -11.77 -4.23
CA ASN A 82 7.59 -12.90 -5.08
C ASN A 82 9.00 -13.41 -4.75
N GLU A 83 9.96 -12.51 -4.53
CA GLU A 83 11.34 -12.85 -4.14
C GLU A 83 11.40 -13.52 -2.76
N LEU A 84 10.49 -13.17 -1.85
CA LEU A 84 10.32 -13.84 -0.56
C LEU A 84 9.67 -15.23 -0.65
N GLY A 85 9.23 -15.65 -1.85
CA GLY A 85 8.70 -16.99 -2.10
C GLY A 85 7.24 -17.17 -1.69
N TYR A 86 6.48 -16.10 -1.47
CA TYR A 86 5.04 -16.24 -1.20
C TYR A 86 4.28 -16.73 -2.45
N PRO A 87 3.20 -17.52 -2.29
CA PRO A 87 2.36 -17.95 -3.40
C PRO A 87 1.83 -16.77 -4.21
N LYS A 88 1.98 -16.85 -5.53
CA LYS A 88 1.58 -15.81 -6.48
C LYS A 88 0.09 -15.48 -6.36
N GLU A 89 -0.74 -16.47 -6.08
CA GLU A 89 -2.18 -16.31 -5.88
C GLU A 89 -2.49 -15.40 -4.69
N TRP A 90 -1.69 -15.45 -3.62
CA TRP A 90 -1.88 -14.59 -2.44
C TRP A 90 -1.52 -13.15 -2.77
N ILE A 91 -0.42 -12.95 -3.49
CA ILE A 91 0.09 -11.64 -3.91
C ILE A 91 -0.88 -10.98 -4.89
N GLU A 92 -1.30 -11.72 -5.93
CA GLU A 92 -2.26 -11.22 -6.92
C GLU A 92 -3.59 -10.88 -6.26
N VAL A 93 -4.12 -11.77 -5.40
CA VAL A 93 -5.35 -11.45 -4.69
C VAL A 93 -5.15 -10.23 -3.82
N GLN A 94 -4.03 -10.05 -3.11
CA GLN A 94 -3.80 -8.88 -2.23
C GLN A 94 -3.66 -7.54 -2.97
N LEU A 95 -2.97 -7.54 -4.12
CA LEU A 95 -2.57 -6.33 -4.84
C LEU A 95 -3.50 -6.01 -6.02
N SER A 96 -4.39 -6.94 -6.40
CA SER A 96 -5.34 -6.73 -7.47
C SER A 96 -6.29 -5.59 -7.13
N HIS A 97 -6.20 -4.51 -7.93
CA HIS A 97 -7.31 -3.60 -8.07
C HIS A 97 -8.40 -4.38 -8.79
N ALA A 98 -9.52 -4.62 -8.10
CA ALA A 98 -10.72 -5.17 -8.73
C ALA A 98 -11.05 -4.35 -9.99
N ASP A 99 -10.64 -4.84 -11.16
CA ASP A 99 -11.20 -4.45 -12.44
C ASP A 99 -12.54 -5.19 -12.50
N PRO A 100 -13.67 -4.49 -12.33
CA PRO A 100 -14.99 -5.12 -12.23
C PRO A 100 -15.29 -6.03 -13.42
N ASN A 101 -14.64 -5.78 -14.57
CA ASN A 101 -14.88 -6.49 -15.82
C ASN A 101 -14.01 -7.73 -16.04
N LYS A 102 -12.94 -7.95 -15.27
CA LYS A 102 -12.01 -9.07 -15.52
C LYS A 102 -11.99 -10.16 -14.44
N ILE A 103 -12.56 -9.90 -13.26
CA ILE A 103 -12.55 -10.87 -12.14
C ILE A 103 -13.95 -11.01 -11.54
N CYS A 104 -14.98 -11.04 -12.37
CA CYS A 104 -16.37 -11.18 -11.93
C CYS A 104 -16.90 -12.62 -12.07
N ALA A 105 -16.12 -13.64 -11.69
CA ALA A 105 -16.66 -15.01 -11.70
C ALA A 105 -16.01 -16.05 -10.76
N ALA A 106 -14.73 -15.98 -10.39
CA ALA A 106 -14.05 -17.21 -9.91
C ALA A 106 -13.34 -17.20 -8.55
N TYR A 107 -13.12 -16.06 -7.89
CA TYR A 107 -12.34 -16.08 -6.63
C TYR A 107 -13.16 -15.62 -5.44
N ASN A 108 -13.52 -16.64 -4.68
CA ASN A 108 -14.42 -16.69 -3.55
C ASN A 108 -14.13 -15.61 -2.51
N HIS A 109 -15.22 -15.07 -1.97
CA HIS A 109 -15.25 -14.22 -0.79
C HIS A 109 -14.45 -14.94 0.31
N ALA A 110 -13.34 -14.34 0.76
CA ALA A 110 -12.45 -14.84 1.81
C ALA A 110 -11.38 -15.91 1.47
N SER A 111 -11.14 -16.27 0.20
CA SER A 111 -9.99 -17.17 -0.13
C SER A 111 -8.70 -16.60 0.45
N TYR A 112 -7.94 -17.39 1.20
CA TYR A 112 -6.62 -17.06 1.75
C TYR A 112 -6.52 -15.82 2.66
N VAL A 113 -7.62 -15.32 3.26
CA VAL A 113 -7.57 -14.08 4.06
C VAL A 113 -6.57 -14.16 5.21
N GLU A 114 -6.51 -15.27 5.93
CA GLU A 114 -5.58 -15.44 7.05
C GLU A 114 -4.12 -15.58 6.57
N GLN A 115 -3.90 -16.25 5.44
CA GLN A 115 -2.59 -16.34 4.81
C GLN A 115 -2.09 -14.99 4.31
N ARG A 116 -2.97 -14.20 3.69
CA ARG A 116 -2.64 -12.83 3.28
C ARG A 116 -2.42 -11.91 4.47
N ARG A 117 -3.16 -12.11 5.57
CA ARG A 117 -2.94 -11.38 6.82
C ARG A 117 -1.53 -11.67 7.36
N MET A 118 -1.12 -12.93 7.43
CA MET A 118 0.23 -13.32 7.83
C MET A 118 1.28 -12.70 6.90
N MET A 119 1.13 -12.88 5.59
CA MET A 119 2.05 -12.35 4.58
C MET A 119 2.23 -10.83 4.72
N MET A 120 1.14 -10.08 4.84
CA MET A 120 1.20 -8.62 4.97
C MET A 120 1.75 -8.18 6.32
N GLN A 121 1.53 -8.95 7.38
CA GLN A 121 2.10 -8.69 8.70
C GLN A 121 3.62 -8.91 8.69
N GLU A 122 4.09 -10.03 8.15
CA GLU A 122 5.52 -10.33 8.01
C GLU A 122 6.22 -9.30 7.12
N TRP A 123 5.57 -8.86 6.04
CA TRP A 123 6.09 -7.77 5.21
C TRP A 123 6.24 -6.47 6.00
N ALA A 124 5.22 -6.07 6.77
CA ALA A 124 5.28 -4.85 7.58
C ALA A 124 6.33 -4.95 8.69
N ASP A 125 6.42 -6.09 9.38
CA ASP A 125 7.41 -6.32 10.43
C ASP A 125 8.85 -6.27 9.88
N ARG A 126 9.08 -6.72 8.63
CA ARG A 126 10.38 -6.56 7.95
C ARG A 126 10.73 -5.11 7.65
N LEU A 127 9.76 -4.30 7.23
CA LEU A 127 9.98 -2.87 7.00
C LEU A 127 10.37 -2.14 8.29
N ASP A 128 9.68 -2.45 9.40
CA ASP A 128 10.02 -1.91 10.71
C ASP A 128 11.43 -2.36 11.16
N GLN A 129 11.78 -3.62 10.89
CA GLN A 129 13.13 -4.13 11.19
C GLN A 129 14.19 -3.39 10.39
N TRP A 130 13.99 -3.19 9.08
CA TRP A 130 14.93 -2.42 8.26
C TRP A 130 15.05 -0.98 8.75
N GLU A 131 13.92 -0.32 9.08
CA GLU A 131 13.96 1.03 9.65
C GLU A 131 14.76 1.07 10.96
N ALA A 132 14.58 0.08 11.84
CA ALA A 132 15.33 -0.04 13.09
C ALA A 132 16.83 -0.27 12.84
N ASP A 133 17.18 -1.17 11.91
CA ASP A 133 18.57 -1.45 11.53
C ASP A 133 19.24 -0.19 10.98
N PHE A 134 18.55 0.55 10.10
CA PHE A 134 19.03 1.84 9.60
C PHE A 134 19.21 2.90 10.69
N ALA A 135 18.36 2.90 11.70
CA ALA A 135 18.44 3.82 12.84
C ALA A 135 19.60 3.47 13.80
N VAL A 136 19.94 2.18 13.92
CA VAL A 136 21.05 1.70 14.77
C VAL A 136 22.41 1.93 14.10
N ASP A 137 22.52 1.74 12.79
CA ASP A 137 23.81 1.78 12.10
C ASP A 137 24.35 3.19 11.81
N GLY A 138 23.52 4.25 11.79
CA GLY A 138 23.96 5.65 11.77
C GLY A 138 24.92 6.12 10.64
N LYS A 139 25.37 5.23 9.75
CA LYS A 139 26.25 5.45 8.60
C LYS A 139 26.19 4.23 7.67
N ALA A 140 26.29 4.53 6.37
CA ALA A 140 26.62 3.61 5.26
C ALA A 140 25.45 2.88 4.57
N ILE A 141 24.76 3.60 3.69
CA ILE A 141 24.69 3.12 2.29
C ILE A 141 25.18 4.26 1.39
N VAL A 142 26.49 4.48 1.36
CA VAL A 142 27.10 4.90 0.10
C VAL A 142 27.02 3.64 -0.74
N LEU A 143 26.21 3.67 -1.79
CA LEU A 143 26.26 2.64 -2.82
C LEU A 143 27.71 2.62 -3.31
N GLU A 144 28.49 1.65 -2.83
CA GLU A 144 29.76 1.29 -3.44
C GLU A 144 29.40 0.94 -4.88
N LYS A 145 29.64 1.90 -5.78
CA LYS A 145 29.83 1.57 -7.18
C LYS A 145 30.96 0.55 -7.17
N GLN A 146 30.65 -0.68 -7.59
CA GLN A 146 31.67 -1.60 -8.07
C GLN A 146 32.43 -0.89 -9.20
N GLU A 147 33.54 -0.23 -8.84
CA GLU A 147 34.71 -0.25 -9.70
C GLU A 147 35.28 -1.66 -9.58
N ASP A 148 35.14 -2.44 -10.65
CA ASP A 148 36.22 -3.26 -11.20
C ASP A 148 35.67 -4.20 -12.28
N PHE A 149 35.87 -3.81 -13.54
CA PHE A 149 36.39 -4.74 -14.53
C PHE A 149 37.18 -3.96 -15.59
N THR A 150 38.47 -3.75 -15.32
CA THR A 150 39.46 -3.56 -16.38
C THR A 150 39.81 -4.92 -16.97
N SER A 151 39.60 -5.09 -18.28
CA SER A 151 40.70 -5.34 -19.22
C SER A 151 40.26 -5.12 -20.66
#